data_AF-A0A1G7K4R8-F1
#
_entry.id   AF-A0A1G7K4R8-F1
#
_cell.length_a   1.000
_cell.length_b   1.000
_cell.length_c   1.000
_cell.angle_alpha   90.00
_cell.angle_beta   90.00
_cell.angle_gamma   90.00
#
_symmetry.space_group_name_H-M   'P 1'
#
loop_
_entity.id
_entity.type
_entity.pdbx_description
1 polymer ?
#
loop_
_entity_poly.entity_id
_entity_poly.type
_entity_poly.pdbx_seq_one_letter_code
_entity_poly.pdbx_strand_id
1 'polypeptide(L)'
;MAMAAALRGTNAKAKGKVKTPGICALLGLKPFTPHDLRRTAAALAGDLGFDDAWIARCLDHAATKKAEVIVPTVTGKVYNHSKRMTEKRKVLDGAAAEVRRIISEPAGRPEGSLRLVA
;
A
#
# COMPACT_ATOMS: atom_id res chain seq x y z
N MET A 1 -0.53 11.18 8.34
CA MET A 1 -1.86 11.72 8.71
C MET A 1 -2.74 12.06 7.49
N ALA A 2 -2.20 12.62 6.39
CA ALA A 2 -2.99 13.02 5.22
C ALA A 2 -3.83 11.89 4.58
N MET A 3 -3.24 10.72 4.29
CA MET A 3 -3.98 9.61 3.65
C MET A 3 -5.13 9.09 4.53
N ALA A 4 -4.93 9.00 5.84
CA ALA A 4 -5.97 8.56 6.76
C ALA A 4 -7.18 9.52 6.78
N ALA A 5 -6.93 10.83 6.64
CA ALA A 5 -7.98 11.83 6.51
C ALA A 5 -8.69 11.73 5.15
N ALA A 6 -7.96 11.50 4.06
CA ALA A 6 -8.56 11.31 2.74
C ALA A 6 -9.46 10.05 2.68
N LEU A 7 -9.03 8.93 3.27
CA LEU A 7 -9.82 7.70 3.31
C LEU A 7 -11.13 7.87 4.09
N ARG A 8 -11.09 8.54 5.24
CA ARG A 8 -12.27 8.74 6.12
C ARG A 8 -13.15 9.92 5.73
N GLY A 9 -12.58 10.94 5.10
CA GLY A 9 -13.23 12.23 4.91
C GLY A 9 -13.21 13.08 6.18
N THR A 10 -13.88 14.22 6.13
CA THR A 10 -14.00 15.12 7.27
C THR A 10 -15.35 14.98 7.95
N ASN A 11 -15.33 14.93 9.28
CA ASN A 11 -16.55 15.02 10.08
C ASN A 11 -16.74 16.48 10.49
N ALA A 12 -17.81 17.12 10.02
CA ALA A 12 -18.18 18.45 10.48
C ALA A 12 -18.65 18.38 11.94
N LYS A 13 -17.73 18.59 12.89
CA LYS A 13 -18.05 18.68 14.32
C LYS A 13 -18.10 20.12 14.86
N ALA A 14 -17.85 21.12 14.01
CA ALA A 14 -17.82 22.52 14.40
C ALA A 14 -18.68 23.39 13.47
N LYS A 15 -19.31 24.41 14.04
CA LYS A 15 -20.20 25.36 13.36
C LYS A 15 -19.47 25.98 12.15
N GLY A 16 -20.03 25.80 10.94
CA GLY A 16 -19.48 26.35 9.69
C GLY A 16 -18.52 25.44 8.91
N LYS A 17 -18.21 24.21 9.36
CA LYS A 17 -17.41 23.26 8.56
C LYS A 17 -18.30 22.37 7.69
N VAL A 18 -17.93 22.22 6.41
CA VAL A 18 -18.60 21.31 5.47
C VAL A 18 -18.11 19.88 5.70
N LYS A 19 -19.04 18.92 5.78
CA LYS A 19 -18.71 17.49 5.84
C LYS A 19 -18.32 17.02 4.45
N THR A 20 -17.10 16.52 4.28
CA THR A 20 -16.66 15.92 3.02
C THR A 20 -16.60 14.40 3.14
N PRO A 21 -17.23 13.65 2.22
CA PRO A 21 -17.12 12.20 2.19
C PRO A 21 -15.67 11.79 1.90
N GLY A 22 -15.21 10.73 2.56
CA GLY A 22 -13.89 10.13 2.30
C GLY A 22 -13.91 9.24 1.07
N ILE A 23 -12.71 8.89 0.59
CA ILE A 23 -12.52 7.99 -0.56
C ILE A 23 -13.28 6.66 -0.36
N CYS A 24 -13.24 6.08 0.85
CA CYS A 24 -13.96 4.84 1.11
C CYS A 24 -15.47 5.00 0.90
N ALA A 25 -16.07 6.10 1.37
CA ALA A 25 -17.50 6.36 1.19
C ALA A 25 -17.84 6.65 -0.28
N LEU A 26 -17.01 7.43 -0.98
CA LEU A 26 -17.20 7.76 -2.39
C LEU A 26 -17.18 6.53 -3.30
N LEU A 27 -16.37 5.52 -2.95
CA LEU A 27 -16.21 4.30 -3.73
C LEU A 27 -17.05 3.11 -3.20
N GLY A 28 -17.90 3.32 -2.18
CA GLY A 28 -18.69 2.24 -1.59
C GLY A 28 -17.86 1.16 -0.86
N LEU A 29 -16.64 1.48 -0.46
CA LEU A 29 -15.72 0.56 0.21
C LEU A 29 -15.96 0.52 1.72
N LYS A 30 -15.75 -0.66 2.31
CA LYS A 30 -15.65 -0.78 3.76
C LYS A 30 -14.48 0.09 4.27
N PRO A 31 -14.63 0.76 5.43
CA PRO A 31 -13.55 1.56 5.99
C PRO A 31 -12.29 0.74 6.25
N PHE A 32 -11.14 1.26 5.84
CA PHE A 32 -9.83 0.73 6.18
C PHE A 32 -8.84 1.87 6.47
N THR A 33 -7.72 1.53 7.08
CA THR A 33 -6.65 2.46 7.45
C THR A 33 -5.44 2.31 6.52
N PRO A 34 -4.57 3.33 6.41
CA PRO A 34 -3.31 3.18 5.69
C PRO A 34 -2.44 2.02 6.22
N HIS A 35 -2.63 1.63 7.48
CA HIS A 35 -1.90 0.50 8.06
C HIS A 35 -2.42 -0.84 7.54
N ASP A 36 -3.71 -0.95 7.22
CA ASP A 36 -4.28 -2.15 6.60
C ASP A 36 -3.67 -2.36 5.20
N LEU A 37 -3.48 -1.28 4.42
CA LEU A 37 -2.77 -1.36 3.14
C LEU A 37 -1.33 -1.89 3.29
N ARG A 38 -0.62 -1.45 4.34
CA ARG A 38 0.73 -1.94 4.65
C ARG A 38 0.72 -3.43 5.00
N ARG A 39 -0.28 -3.90 5.75
CA ARG A 39 -0.46 -5.34 6.07
C ARG A 39 -0.77 -6.15 4.81
N THR A 40 -1.66 -5.65 3.95
CA THR A 40 -1.98 -6.30 2.67
C THR A 40 -0.74 -6.42 1.78
N ALA A 41 0.06 -5.36 1.66
CA ALA A 41 1.30 -5.41 0.87
C ALA A 41 2.31 -6.43 1.42
N ALA A 42 2.40 -6.57 2.75
CA ALA A 42 3.25 -7.58 3.39
C ALA A 42 2.76 -9.01 3.13
N ALA A 43 1.44 -9.25 3.25
CA ALA A 43 0.82 -10.53 2.97
C ALA A 43 1.04 -10.95 1.50
N LEU A 44 0.80 -10.04 0.55
CA LEU A 44 1.06 -10.29 -0.88
C LEU A 44 2.52 -10.63 -1.15
N ALA A 45 3.47 -9.98 -0.48
CA ALA A 45 4.88 -10.32 -0.63
C ALA A 45 5.17 -11.75 -0.11
N GLY A 46 4.55 -12.16 1.00
CA GLY A 46 4.63 -13.54 1.50
C GLY A 46 4.05 -14.55 0.50
N ASP A 47 2.87 -14.26 -0.05
CA ASP A 47 2.19 -15.12 -1.03
C ASP A 47 3.00 -15.26 -2.34
N LEU A 48 3.76 -14.23 -2.72
CA LEU A 48 4.70 -14.27 -3.86
C LEU A 48 6.02 -15.02 -3.54
N GLY A 49 6.18 -15.55 -2.33
CA GLY A 49 7.33 -16.37 -1.91
C GLY A 49 8.53 -15.57 -1.42
N PHE A 50 8.38 -14.28 -1.09
CA PHE A 50 9.47 -13.52 -0.48
C PHE A 50 9.68 -13.92 0.99
N ASP A 51 10.94 -14.03 1.39
CA ASP A 51 11.33 -14.36 2.76
C ASP A 51 10.86 -13.28 3.77
N ASP A 52 10.38 -13.72 4.93
CA ASP A 52 9.87 -12.83 5.99
C ASP A 52 10.92 -11.81 6.45
N ALA A 53 12.21 -12.18 6.49
CA ALA A 53 13.26 -11.24 6.83
C ALA A 53 13.42 -10.17 5.75
N TRP A 54 13.14 -10.47 4.48
CA TRP A 54 13.17 -9.50 3.39
C TRP A 54 11.97 -8.56 3.45
N ILE A 55 10.79 -9.09 3.75
CA ILE A 55 9.56 -8.31 3.95
C ILE A 55 9.71 -7.38 5.15
N ALA A 56 10.20 -7.88 6.29
CA ALA A 56 10.47 -7.08 7.49
C ALA A 56 11.44 -5.92 7.20
N ARG A 57 12.46 -6.16 6.39
CA ARG A 57 13.40 -5.12 5.93
C ARG A 57 12.74 -4.11 5.00
N CYS A 58 11.84 -4.54 4.12
CA CYS A 58 11.07 -3.65 3.26
C CYS A 58 10.14 -2.73 4.07
N LEU A 59 9.57 -3.26 5.15
CA LEU A 59 8.70 -2.54 6.07
C LEU A 59 9.48 -1.68 7.08
N ASP A 60 10.81 -1.67 7.00
CA ASP A 60 11.68 -0.95 7.94
C ASP A 60 11.45 -1.38 9.41
N HIS A 61 11.10 -2.65 9.62
CA HIS A 61 11.10 -3.28 10.94
C HIS A 61 12.57 -3.52 11.33
N ALA A 62 13.25 -2.49 11.83
CA ALA A 62 14.68 -2.56 12.14
C ALA A 62 14.98 -3.52 13.32
N ALA A 63 15.98 -4.40 13.12
CA ALA A 63 16.84 -4.89 14.20
C ALA A 63 18.12 -4.03 14.18
N THR A 64 18.39 -3.30 15.26
CA THR A 64 19.45 -2.30 15.36
C THR A 64 20.86 -2.90 15.50
N LYS A 65 21.84 -2.29 14.81
CA LYS A 65 23.11 -1.76 15.37
C LYS A 65 23.90 -0.92 14.34
N LYS A 66 24.60 0.09 14.86
CA LYS A 66 25.22 1.31 14.27
C LYS A 66 26.26 1.12 13.14
N ALA A 67 26.45 2.13 12.28
CA ALA A 67 27.77 2.72 11.89
C ALA A 67 27.64 3.87 10.84
N GLU A 68 28.60 4.79 10.89
CA GLU A 68 28.63 6.20 10.41
C GLU A 68 28.97 6.42 8.92
N VAL A 69 28.34 7.44 8.27
CA VAL A 69 28.89 8.38 7.25
C VAL A 69 27.95 9.61 7.15
N ILE A 70 28.49 10.83 7.02
CA ILE A 70 27.75 12.11 7.14
C ILE A 70 27.10 12.55 5.82
N VAL A 71 25.77 12.58 5.83
CA VAL A 71 24.80 13.14 4.86
C VAL A 71 23.94 14.12 5.69
N PRO A 72 23.35 15.22 5.14
CA PRO A 72 22.63 16.24 5.91
C PRO A 72 21.80 15.68 7.07
N THR A 73 21.99 16.22 8.28
CA THR A 73 21.83 15.57 9.60
C THR A 73 20.45 14.97 9.90
N VAL A 74 19.41 15.32 9.15
CA VAL A 74 18.07 14.72 9.26
C VAL A 74 17.84 13.72 8.13
N THR A 75 18.12 14.08 6.88
CA THR A 75 17.90 13.18 5.73
C THR A 75 18.81 11.96 5.76
N GLY A 76 20.10 12.16 6.07
CA GLY A 76 21.08 11.09 6.26
C GLY A 76 20.87 10.23 7.50
N LYS A 77 20.31 10.82 8.57
CA LYS A 77 20.15 10.17 9.89
C LYS A 77 18.80 9.51 10.09
N VAL A 78 17.76 9.97 9.39
CA VAL A 78 16.37 9.54 9.61
C VAL A 78 15.78 8.87 8.38
N TYR A 79 16.16 9.30 7.17
CA TYR A 79 15.45 8.89 5.95
C TYR A 79 16.27 8.03 4.97
N ASN A 80 17.60 8.18 4.90
CA ASN A 80 18.44 7.56 3.87
C ASN A 80 19.42 6.49 4.42
N HIS A 81 18.91 5.46 5.08
CA HIS A 81 19.71 4.31 5.59
C HIS A 81 19.57 3.03 4.77
N SER A 82 18.82 3.08 3.67
CA SER A 82 18.45 1.88 2.95
C SER A 82 19.61 1.34 2.12
N LYS A 83 20.47 0.49 2.72
CA LYS A 83 21.53 -0.25 2.00
C LYS A 83 21.00 -1.41 1.13
N ARG A 84 19.68 -1.57 1.06
CA ARG A 84 18.97 -2.74 0.50
C ARG A 84 17.95 -2.31 -0.55
N MET A 85 18.31 -1.29 -1.33
CA MET A 85 17.43 -0.73 -2.36
C MET A 85 17.09 -1.77 -3.42
N THR A 86 17.96 -2.73 -3.70
CA THR A 86 17.72 -3.83 -4.63
C THR A 86 16.59 -4.74 -4.15
N GLU A 87 16.63 -5.18 -2.90
CA GLU A 87 15.61 -6.06 -2.32
C GLU A 87 14.28 -5.32 -2.14
N LYS A 88 14.32 -4.07 -1.65
CA LYS A 88 13.13 -3.22 -1.57
C LYS A 88 12.50 -3.00 -2.94
N ARG A 89 13.31 -2.73 -3.97
CA ARG A 89 12.84 -2.56 -5.35
C ARG A 89 12.15 -3.84 -5.83
N LYS A 90 12.76 -5.02 -5.65
CA LYS A 90 12.15 -6.30 -6.06
C LYS A 90 10.80 -6.55 -5.41
N VAL A 91 10.67 -6.30 -4.10
CA VAL A 91 9.40 -6.48 -3.37
C VAL A 91 8.35 -5.49 -3.87
N LEU A 92 8.71 -4.21 -4.03
CA LEU A 92 7.79 -3.18 -4.51
C LEU A 92 7.36 -3.42 -5.97
N ASP A 93 8.27 -3.88 -6.83
CA ASP A 93 7.97 -4.19 -8.22
C ASP A 93 7.04 -5.41 -8.33
N GLY A 94 7.27 -6.44 -7.50
CA GLY A 94 6.38 -7.61 -7.40
C GLY A 94 4.98 -7.22 -6.92
N ALA A 95 4.88 -6.44 -5.85
CA ALA A 95 3.61 -5.94 -5.35
C ALA A 95 2.89 -5.06 -6.39
N ALA A 96 3.62 -4.19 -7.09
CA ALA A 96 3.05 -3.36 -8.15
C ALA A 96 2.55 -4.21 -9.34
N ALA A 97 3.27 -5.26 -9.73
CA ALA A 97 2.84 -6.18 -10.77
C ALA A 97 1.55 -6.91 -10.38
N GLU A 98 1.46 -7.37 -9.13
CA GLU A 98 0.26 -8.06 -8.64
C GLU A 98 -0.95 -7.13 -8.56
N VAL A 99 -0.78 -5.91 -8.05
CA VAL A 99 -1.86 -4.91 -8.06
C VAL A 99 -2.32 -4.63 -9.49
N ARG A 100 -1.40 -4.47 -10.45
CA ARG A 100 -1.75 -4.30 -11.87
C ARG A 100 -2.54 -5.50 -12.38
N ARG A 101 -2.13 -6.73 -12.07
CA ARG A 101 -2.86 -7.95 -12.45
C ARG A 101 -4.28 -7.98 -11.89
N ILE A 102 -4.48 -7.58 -10.64
CA ILE A 102 -5.80 -7.55 -9.99
C ILE A 102 -6.74 -6.53 -10.64
N ILE A 103 -6.22 -5.36 -11.02
CA ILE A 103 -7.03 -4.28 -11.61
C ILE A 103 -7.16 -4.35 -13.14
N SER A 104 -6.31 -5.13 -13.81
CA SER A 104 -6.43 -5.36 -15.25
C SER A 104 -7.78 -6.01 -15.57
N GLU A 105 -8.33 -5.69 -16.73
CA GLU A 105 -9.52 -6.36 -17.22
C GLU A 105 -9.29 -7.88 -17.24
N PRO A 106 -10.26 -8.69 -16.74
CA PRO A 106 -10.15 -10.13 -16.87
C PRO A 106 -10.01 -10.45 -18.35
N ALA A 107 -8.98 -11.23 -18.71
CA ALA A 107 -8.78 -11.73 -20.06
C ALA A 107 -10.14 -12.18 -20.60
N GLY A 108 -10.57 -11.53 -21.69
CA GLY A 108 -11.96 -11.44 -22.09
C GLY A 108 -12.73 -12.73 -21.82
N ARG A 109 -13.84 -12.60 -21.08
CA ARG A 109 -14.89 -13.62 -21.13
C ARG A 109 -15.17 -13.86 -22.61
N PRO A 110 -15.01 -15.08 -23.15
CA PRO A 110 -15.33 -15.33 -24.54
C PRO A 110 -16.77 -14.87 -24.78
N GLU A 111 -16.94 -13.93 -25.71
CA GLU A 111 -18.26 -13.53 -26.18
C GLU A 111 -18.96 -14.78 -26.68
N GLY A 112 -20.03 -15.21 -26.01
CA GLY A 112 -20.81 -16.34 -26.51
C GLY A 112 -21.53 -17.24 -25.50
N SER A 113 -21.74 -16.86 -24.23
CA SER A 113 -22.65 -17.63 -23.37
C SER A 113 -23.68 -16.73 -22.68
N LEU A 114 -24.63 -16.28 -23.49
CA LEU A 114 -25.98 -15.92 -23.05
C LEU A 114 -26.96 -16.24 -24.18
N ARG A 115 -27.44 -17.47 -24.19
CA ARG A 115 -28.80 -17.80 -24.65
C ARG A 115 -29.41 -18.78 -23.68
N LEU A 116 -30.23 -18.26 -22.77
CA LEU A 116 -31.40 -19.01 -22.33
C LEU A 116 -32.57 -18.38 -23.07
N VAL A 117 -33.10 -19.13 -24.03
CA VAL A 117 -34.32 -18.81 -24.76
C VAL A 117 -35.50 -19.05 -23.81
N ALA A 118 -36.55 -18.24 -23.98
CA ALA A 118 -37.78 -18.17 -23.19
C ALA A 118 -38.42 -19.53 -22.86
#